data_AF-A0A497EQ80-F1
#
_entry.id   AF-A0A497EQ80-F1
#
_cell.length_a   1.000
_cell.length_b   1.000
_cell.length_c   1.000
_cell.angle_alpha   90.00
_cell.angle_beta   90.00
_cell.angle_gamma   90.00
#
_symmetry.space_group_name_H-M   'P 1'
#
loop_
_entity.id
_entity.type
_entity.pdbx_description
1 polymer ?
#
loop_
_entity_poly.entity_id
_entity_poly.type
_entity_poly.pdbx_seq_one_letter_code
_entity_poly.pdbx_strand_id
1 'polypeptide(L)'
;MNQLEKLLDSLEKSIAYLKSANDSLHENDRQQAFKKLTLAKLNVEYATACCKLLYDLDDIDDKWKAKVKAKKLKTNDEILNALNEAISMIRQALSELKENPLQAYKTLWLSRFKVDSAILSTRRA
;
A
#
# COMPACT_ATOMS: atom_id res chain seq x y z
N MET A 1 -8.91 -20.95 -9.87
CA MET A 1 -8.08 -19.96 -9.17
C MET A 1 -9.00 -19.01 -8.40
N ASN A 2 -9.01 -19.09 -7.08
CA ASN A 2 -9.96 -18.42 -6.18
C ASN A 2 -9.66 -16.92 -6.09
N GLN A 3 -10.68 -16.04 -6.00
CA GLN A 3 -10.48 -14.59 -5.88
C GLN A 3 -9.67 -14.22 -4.62
N LEU A 4 -9.85 -14.96 -3.53
CA LEU A 4 -9.08 -14.77 -2.30
C LEU A 4 -7.59 -15.05 -2.51
N GLU A 5 -7.23 -16.11 -3.26
CA GLU A 5 -5.83 -16.44 -3.56
C GLU A 5 -5.16 -15.32 -4.36
N LYS A 6 -5.86 -14.74 -5.34
CA LYS A 6 -5.35 -13.60 -6.12
C LYS A 6 -5.11 -12.37 -5.24
N LEU A 7 -6.00 -12.13 -4.29
CA LEU A 7 -5.86 -11.03 -3.33
C LEU A 7 -4.61 -11.24 -2.46
N LEU A 8 -4.44 -12.43 -1.89
CA LEU A 8 -3.30 -12.77 -1.03
C LEU A 8 -1.97 -12.66 -1.79
N ASP A 9 -1.88 -13.24 -2.99
CA ASP A 9 -0.70 -13.15 -3.86
C ASP A 9 -0.35 -11.68 -4.21
N SER A 10 -1.35 -10.85 -4.48
CA SER A 10 -1.14 -9.43 -4.73
C SER A 10 -0.57 -8.70 -3.50
N LEU A 11 -1.08 -8.99 -2.30
CA LEU A 11 -0.57 -8.37 -1.07
C LEU A 11 0.87 -8.80 -0.75
N GLU A 12 1.20 -10.07 -0.97
CA GLU A 12 2.58 -10.57 -0.82
C GLU A 12 3.54 -9.91 -1.82
N LYS A 13 3.14 -9.80 -3.09
CA LYS A 13 3.90 -9.06 -4.11
C LYS A 13 4.10 -7.60 -3.73
N SER A 14 3.07 -6.94 -3.22
CA SER A 14 3.20 -5.57 -2.73
C SER A 14 4.25 -5.46 -1.63
N ILE A 15 4.22 -6.34 -0.62
CA ILE A 15 5.24 -6.34 0.45
C ILE A 15 6.64 -6.54 -0.14
N ALA A 16 6.81 -7.48 -1.08
CA ALA A 16 8.09 -7.73 -1.72
C ALA A 16 8.61 -6.48 -2.45
N TYR A 17 7.76 -5.80 -3.21
CA TYR A 17 8.13 -4.55 -3.89
C TYR A 17 8.43 -3.40 -2.91
N LEU A 18 7.70 -3.29 -1.80
CA LEU A 18 7.99 -2.27 -0.77
C LEU A 18 9.34 -2.50 -0.10
N LYS A 19 9.66 -3.75 0.25
CA LYS A 19 10.99 -4.10 0.78
C LYS A 19 12.08 -3.80 -0.25
N SER A 20 11.87 -4.20 -1.49
CA SER A 20 12.84 -3.95 -2.55
C SER A 20 13.01 -2.44 -2.83
N ALA A 21 11.97 -1.63 -2.66
CA ALA A 21 12.05 -0.18 -2.78
C ALA A 21 12.85 0.45 -1.61
N ASN A 22 12.69 -0.11 -0.41
CA ASN A 22 13.47 0.24 0.77
C ASN A 22 14.98 0.00 0.50
N ASP A 23 15.33 -1.18 0.00
CA ASP A 23 16.71 -1.52 -0.38
C ASP A 23 17.30 -0.50 -1.38
N SER A 24 16.54 -0.17 -2.44
CA SER A 24 16.98 0.83 -3.43
C SER A 24 17.14 2.24 -2.85
N LEU A 25 16.36 2.62 -1.84
CA LEU A 25 16.54 3.91 -1.16
C LEU A 25 17.82 3.92 -0.31
N HIS A 26 18.17 2.81 0.33
CA HIS A 26 19.46 2.66 1.03
C HIS A 26 20.64 2.72 0.07
N GLU A 27 20.48 2.21 -1.15
CA GLU A 27 21.45 2.29 -2.24
C GLU A 27 21.46 3.66 -2.96
N ASN A 28 20.61 4.61 -2.54
CA ASN A 28 20.37 5.91 -3.20
C ASN A 28 19.85 5.82 -4.66
N ASP A 29 19.38 4.66 -5.10
CA ASP A 29 18.73 4.47 -6.40
C ASP A 29 17.23 4.83 -6.33
N ARG A 30 16.96 6.14 -6.39
CA ARG A 30 15.60 6.67 -6.32
C ARG A 30 14.74 6.31 -7.53
N GLN A 31 15.33 6.14 -8.71
CA GLN A 31 14.60 5.76 -9.91
C GLN A 31 14.06 4.32 -9.79
N GLN A 32 14.89 3.41 -9.29
CA GLN A 32 14.48 2.04 -9.06
C GLN A 32 13.50 1.94 -7.89
N ALA A 33 13.70 2.71 -6.81
CA ALA A 33 12.73 2.82 -5.73
C ALA A 33 11.35 3.29 -6.26
N PHE A 34 11.31 4.31 -7.11
CA PHE A 34 10.06 4.80 -7.71
C PHE A 34 9.34 3.72 -8.54
N LYS A 35 10.07 2.97 -9.37
CA LYS A 35 9.51 1.85 -10.15
C LYS A 35 8.89 0.80 -9.25
N LYS A 36 9.63 0.37 -8.21
CA LYS A 36 9.18 -0.64 -7.25
C LYS A 36 7.97 -0.16 -6.43
N LEU A 37 7.97 1.10 -5.98
CA LEU A 37 6.81 1.69 -5.30
C LEU A 37 5.56 1.75 -6.18
N THR A 38 5.74 2.03 -7.48
CA THR A 38 4.63 2.01 -8.45
C THR A 38 4.05 0.60 -8.57
N LEU A 39 4.89 -0.44 -8.64
CA LEU A 39 4.44 -1.83 -8.67
C LEU A 39 3.75 -2.24 -7.36
N ALA A 40 4.29 -1.86 -6.21
CA ALA A 40 3.65 -2.07 -4.92
C ALA A 40 2.25 -1.46 -4.87
N LYS A 41 2.13 -0.19 -5.29
CA LYS A 41 0.84 0.52 -5.35
C LYS A 41 -0.19 -0.22 -6.19
N LEU A 42 0.15 -0.65 -7.40
CA LEU A 42 -0.78 -1.38 -8.28
C LEU A 42 -1.32 -2.64 -7.59
N ASN A 43 -0.45 -3.37 -6.87
CA ASN A 43 -0.84 -4.56 -6.13
C ASN A 43 -1.73 -4.26 -4.91
N VAL A 44 -1.47 -3.19 -4.15
CA VAL A 44 -2.35 -2.76 -3.04
C VAL A 44 -3.69 -2.27 -3.57
N GLU A 45 -3.71 -1.49 -4.66
CA GLU A 45 -4.94 -0.99 -5.28
C GLU A 45 -5.82 -2.14 -5.77
N TYR A 46 -5.21 -3.10 -6.48
CA TYR A 46 -5.90 -4.32 -6.90
C TYR A 46 -6.47 -5.08 -5.70
N ALA A 47 -5.65 -5.35 -4.68
CA ALA A 47 -6.10 -6.08 -3.50
C ALA A 47 -7.20 -5.34 -2.72
N THR A 48 -7.13 -4.00 -2.66
CA THR A 48 -8.15 -3.15 -2.04
C THR A 48 -9.49 -3.28 -2.78
N ALA A 49 -9.47 -3.23 -4.11
CA ALA A 49 -10.67 -3.40 -4.94
C ALA A 49 -11.22 -4.83 -4.85
N CYS A 50 -10.36 -5.85 -4.86
CA CYS A 50 -10.77 -7.23 -4.67
C CYS A 50 -11.37 -7.47 -3.28
N CYS A 51 -10.80 -6.89 -2.23
CA CYS A 51 -11.34 -6.98 -0.87
C CYS A 51 -12.75 -6.41 -0.81
N LYS A 52 -12.97 -5.23 -1.39
CA LYS A 52 -14.30 -4.61 -1.48
C LYS A 52 -15.30 -5.53 -2.17
N LEU A 53 -14.96 -6.07 -3.35
CA LEU A 53 -15.87 -6.91 -4.14
C LEU A 53 -16.13 -8.27 -3.50
N LEU A 54 -15.10 -8.91 -2.93
CA LEU A 54 -15.20 -10.25 -2.33
C LEU A 54 -16.14 -10.27 -1.12
N TYR A 55 -16.21 -9.16 -0.38
CA TYR A 55 -16.99 -9.04 0.85
C TYR A 55 -18.17 -8.07 0.73
N ASP A 56 -18.52 -7.64 -0.49
CA ASP A 56 -19.62 -6.72 -0.79
C ASP A 56 -19.64 -5.47 0.12
N LEU A 57 -18.48 -4.82 0.24
CA LEU A 57 -18.30 -3.67 1.12
C LEU A 57 -18.69 -2.36 0.45
N ASP A 58 -19.33 -1.47 1.21
CA ASP A 58 -19.53 -0.08 0.80
C ASP A 58 -18.22 0.66 0.57
N ASP A 59 -18.27 1.70 -0.27
CA ASP A 59 -17.12 2.61 -0.39
C ASP A 59 -16.82 3.28 0.94
N ILE A 60 -15.52 3.53 1.18
CA ILE A 60 -15.11 4.33 2.34
C ILE A 60 -15.83 5.68 2.27
N ASP A 61 -16.53 6.01 3.35
CA ASP A 61 -17.32 7.24 3.51
C ASP A 61 -16.55 8.45 2.93
N ASP A 62 -17.23 9.21 2.06
CA ASP A 62 -16.65 10.38 1.42
C ASP A 62 -16.20 11.44 2.45
N LYS A 63 -16.78 11.43 3.66
CA LYS A 63 -16.32 12.25 4.80
C LYS A 63 -14.91 11.86 5.29
N TRP A 64 -14.51 10.61 5.11
CA TRP A 64 -13.17 10.11 5.44
C TRP A 64 -12.16 10.41 4.33
N LYS A 65 -12.55 10.24 3.05
CA LYS A 65 -11.66 10.47 1.89
C LYS A 65 -11.08 11.89 1.85
N ALA A 66 -11.86 12.91 2.19
CA ALA A 66 -11.40 14.30 2.11
C ALA A 66 -10.27 14.65 3.11
N LYS A 67 -10.17 13.92 4.23
CA LYS A 67 -9.22 14.18 5.33
C LYS A 67 -7.86 13.50 5.12
N VAL A 68 -7.81 12.43 4.35
CA VAL A 68 -6.58 11.65 4.12
C VAL A 68 -6.07 11.94 2.71
N LYS A 69 -4.97 12.68 2.62
CA LYS A 69 -4.32 13.02 1.35
C LYS A 69 -2.86 12.60 1.39
N ALA A 70 -2.38 12.03 0.28
CA ALA A 70 -0.97 11.79 0.10
C ALA A 70 -0.22 13.13 0.10
N LYS A 71 0.92 13.19 0.81
CA LYS A 71 1.76 14.38 0.88
C LYS A 71 3.18 14.02 0.50
N LYS A 72 3.90 14.99 -0.07
CA LYS A 72 5.33 14.82 -0.33
C LYS A 72 6.08 14.78 1.00
N LEU A 73 6.94 13.78 1.16
CA LEU A 73 7.85 13.55 2.27
C LEU A 73 9.17 14.28 1.96
N LYS A 74 9.79 14.83 3.00
CA LYS A 74 10.95 15.71 2.90
C LYS A 74 12.26 14.95 3.03
N THR A 75 12.31 13.87 3.81
CA THR A 75 13.54 13.12 4.08
C THR A 75 13.45 11.66 3.64
N ASN A 76 14.60 11.01 3.43
CA ASN A 76 14.64 9.57 3.18
C ASN A 76 14.07 8.79 4.38
N ASP A 77 14.32 9.21 5.62
CA ASP A 77 13.78 8.56 6.82
C ASP A 77 12.25 8.60 6.86
N GLU A 78 11.64 9.72 6.46
CA GLU A 78 10.18 9.81 6.35
C GLU A 78 9.64 8.85 5.28
N ILE A 79 10.36 8.70 4.15
CA ILE A 79 10.01 7.74 3.10
C ILE A 79 10.10 6.32 3.66
N LEU A 80 11.24 5.93 4.25
CA LEU A 80 11.47 4.61 4.83
C LEU A 80 10.42 4.28 5.91
N ASN A 81 10.08 5.24 6.77
CA ASN A 81 9.02 5.08 7.75
C ASN A 81 7.66 4.85 7.08
N ALA A 82 7.31 5.61 6.05
CA ALA A 82 6.07 5.39 5.29
C ALA A 82 6.01 4.00 4.63
N LEU A 83 7.14 3.49 4.14
CA LEU A 83 7.24 2.12 3.58
C LEU A 83 7.00 1.06 4.66
N ASN A 84 7.64 1.20 5.81
CA ASN A 84 7.48 0.27 6.94
C ASN A 84 6.05 0.29 7.50
N GLU A 85 5.46 1.47 7.65
CA GLU A 85 4.05 1.63 8.03
C GLU A 85 3.13 0.96 7.01
N ALA A 86 3.37 1.14 5.70
CA ALA A 86 2.58 0.48 4.66
C ALA A 86 2.69 -1.05 4.76
N ILE A 87 3.90 -1.60 4.95
CA ILE A 87 4.11 -3.04 5.14
C ILE A 87 3.36 -3.55 6.38
N SER A 88 3.46 -2.82 7.50
CA SER A 88 2.77 -3.17 8.74
C SER A 88 1.24 -3.20 8.55
N MET A 89 0.68 -2.19 7.88
CA MET A 89 -0.74 -2.13 7.54
C MET A 89 -1.16 -3.28 6.61
N ILE A 90 -0.38 -3.61 5.58
CA ILE A 90 -0.70 -4.74 4.70
C ILE A 90 -0.72 -6.06 5.48
N ARG A 91 0.25 -6.28 6.39
CA ARG A 91 0.28 -7.47 7.26
C ARG A 91 -0.92 -7.53 8.19
N GLN A 92 -1.31 -6.39 8.77
CA GLN A 92 -2.51 -6.29 9.60
C GLN A 92 -3.77 -6.65 8.77
N ALA A 93 -3.92 -6.09 7.57
CA ALA A 93 -5.03 -6.41 6.70
C ALA A 93 -5.06 -7.90 6.33
N LEU A 94 -3.89 -8.52 6.09
CA LEU A 94 -3.79 -9.96 5.84
C LEU A 94 -4.35 -10.80 7.00
N SER A 95 -4.06 -10.43 8.25
CA SER A 95 -4.65 -11.11 9.42
C SER A 95 -6.15 -10.83 9.58
N GLU A 96 -6.61 -9.64 9.19
CA GLU A 96 -8.00 -9.22 9.37
C GLU A 96 -8.95 -9.69 8.26
N LEU A 97 -8.44 -10.09 7.08
CA LEU A 97 -9.25 -10.36 5.89
C LEU A 97 -10.45 -11.29 6.12
N LYS A 98 -10.27 -12.36 6.92
CA LYS A 98 -11.34 -13.34 7.18
C LYS A 98 -12.23 -12.96 8.36
N GLU A 99 -11.67 -12.32 9.38
CA GLU A 99 -12.33 -12.06 10.66
C GLU A 99 -13.03 -10.70 10.68
N ASN A 100 -12.45 -9.70 10.03
CA ASN A 100 -12.98 -8.34 9.93
C ASN A 100 -12.62 -7.70 8.56
N PRO A 101 -13.33 -8.09 7.48
CA PRO A 101 -13.04 -7.62 6.12
C PRO A 101 -13.17 -6.11 5.96
N LEU A 102 -14.10 -5.47 6.67
CA LEU A 102 -14.28 -4.02 6.64
C LEU A 102 -13.05 -3.29 7.20
N GLN A 103 -12.49 -3.79 8.30
CA GLN A 103 -11.26 -3.24 8.86
C GLN A 103 -10.07 -3.50 7.93
N ALA A 104 -9.94 -4.72 7.38
CA ALA A 104 -8.91 -5.04 6.40
C ALA A 104 -8.96 -4.09 5.20
N TYR A 105 -10.14 -3.83 4.64
CA TYR A 105 -10.36 -2.90 3.54
C TYR A 105 -9.90 -1.46 3.89
N LYS A 106 -10.29 -0.94 5.06
CA LYS A 106 -9.84 0.37 5.54
C LYS A 106 -8.32 0.43 5.71
N THR A 107 -7.72 -0.61 6.29
CA THR A 107 -6.28 -0.73 6.49
C THR A 107 -5.53 -0.77 5.15
N LEU A 108 -6.03 -1.53 4.16
CA LEU A 108 -5.46 -1.57 2.80
C LEU A 108 -5.54 -0.20 2.13
N TRP A 109 -6.69 0.45 2.21
CA TRP A 109 -6.87 1.80 1.69
C TRP A 109 -5.90 2.79 2.32
N LEU A 110 -5.71 2.77 3.65
CA LEU A 110 -4.74 3.63 4.34
C LEU A 110 -3.29 3.34 3.92
N SER A 111 -2.93 2.06 3.78
CA SER A 111 -1.59 1.67 3.34
C SER A 111 -1.26 2.26 1.96
N ARG A 112 -2.24 2.30 1.05
CA ARG A 112 -2.10 2.94 -0.28
C ARG A 112 -1.68 4.41 -0.16
N PHE A 113 -2.22 5.21 0.77
CA PHE A 113 -1.81 6.62 0.93
C PHE A 113 -0.37 6.78 1.39
N LYS A 114 0.12 5.83 2.19
CA LYS A 114 1.53 5.80 2.60
C LYS A 114 2.43 5.53 1.40
N VAL A 115 2.05 4.56 0.57
CA VAL A 115 2.75 4.27 -0.70
C VAL A 115 2.70 5.47 -1.66
N ASP A 116 1.53 6.10 -1.82
CA ASP A 116 1.38 7.30 -2.67
C ASP A 116 2.28 8.46 -2.19
N SER A 117 2.38 8.66 -0.88
CA SER A 117 3.27 9.69 -0.30
C SER A 117 4.73 9.40 -0.60
N ALA A 118 5.16 8.13 -0.52
CA ALA A 118 6.50 7.71 -0.91
C ALA A 118 6.76 7.89 -2.42
N ILE A 119 5.79 7.56 -3.28
CA ILE A 119 5.87 7.77 -4.74
C ILE A 119 6.06 9.25 -5.07
N LEU A 120 5.26 10.14 -4.47
CA LEU A 120 5.37 11.59 -4.68
C LEU A 120 6.76 12.14 -4.32
N SER A 121 7.44 11.46 -3.41
CA SER A 121 8.75 11.85 -2.87
C SER A 121 9.92 11.25 -3.66
N THR A 122 9.66 10.26 -4.51
CA THR A 122 10.66 9.57 -5.35
C THR A 122 10.52 9.89 -6.85
N ARG A 123 9.40 10.52 -7.28
CA ARG A 123 9.08 10.80 -8.70
C ARG A 123 9.97 11.83 -9.42
N ARG A 124 10.64 12.75 -8.71
CA ARG A 124 11.33 13.91 -9.30
C ARG A 124 12.83 14.02 -8.93
N ALA A 125 13.44 12.91 -8.50
CA ALA A 125 14.88 12.86 -8.27
C ALA A 125 15.56 12.23 -9.48
#